data_AF-A0A317C444-F1
#
_entry.id   AF-A0A317C444-F1
#
_cell.length_a   1.000
_cell.length_b   1.000
_cell.length_c   1.000
_cell.angle_alpha   90.00
_cell.angle_beta   90.00
_cell.angle_gamma   90.00
#
_symmetry.space_group_name_H-M   'P 1'
#
loop_
_entity.id
_entity.type
_entity.pdbx_description
1 polymer ?
#
loop_
_entity_poly.entity_id
_entity_poly.type
_entity_poly.pdbx_seq_one_letter_code
_entity_poly.pdbx_strand_id
1 'polypeptide(L)'
;QCLWHFGMRQSLSRRGNCWDNSPVERFFRSFKTEWMPKSGYVSFNEGAQAITQYINQYYNRYRPHANNGGLSPIMAEEKFGLTSKEVASFS
;
A
#
# COMPACT_ATOMS: atom_id res chain seq x y z
N GLN A 1 -14.36 -14.06 17.21
CA GLN A 1 -14.03 -12.76 16.57
C GLN A 1 -12.62 -12.90 15.99
N CYS A 2 -12.46 -13.09 14.67
CA CYS A 2 -11.22 -13.61 14.05
C CYS A 2 -9.93 -12.87 14.46
N LEU A 3 -9.95 -11.53 14.50
CA LEU A 3 -8.78 -10.72 14.87
C LEU A 3 -8.23 -11.05 16.26
N TRP A 4 -9.10 -11.32 17.23
CA TRP A 4 -8.71 -11.68 18.59
C TRP A 4 -8.03 -13.04 18.68
N HIS A 5 -8.45 -14.00 17.84
CA HIS A 5 -7.79 -15.31 17.76
C HIS A 5 -6.36 -15.20 17.23
N PHE A 6 -6.06 -14.18 16.43
CA PHE A 6 -4.72 -13.89 15.94
C PHE A 6 -3.95 -12.87 16.81
N GLY A 7 -4.48 -12.49 17.98
CA GLY A 7 -3.84 -11.48 18.85
C GLY A 7 -3.78 -10.08 18.21
N MET A 8 -4.56 -9.81 17.16
CA MET A 8 -4.59 -8.52 16.49
C MET A 8 -5.54 -7.57 17.20
N ARG A 9 -5.03 -6.42 17.62
CA ARG A 9 -5.84 -5.35 18.20
C ARG A 9 -6.46 -4.51 17.08
N GLN A 10 -7.80 -4.46 17.03
CA GLN A 10 -8.48 -3.57 16.10
C GLN A 10 -8.22 -2.11 16.46
N SER A 11 -7.71 -1.32 15.51
CA SER A 11 -7.59 0.12 15.62
C SER A 11 -8.66 0.77 14.75
N LEU A 12 -9.54 1.56 15.36
CA LEU A 12 -10.49 2.41 14.65
C LEU A 12 -10.13 3.85 14.94
N SER A 13 -9.74 4.60 13.91
CA SER A 13 -9.41 6.01 14.07
C SER A 13 -10.66 6.78 14.52
N ARG A 14 -10.45 7.88 15.26
CA ARG A 14 -11.56 8.79 15.60
C ARG A 14 -12.07 9.45 14.32
N ARG A 15 -13.36 9.72 14.25
CA ARG A 15 -13.97 10.49 13.16
C ARG A 15 -13.21 11.81 12.98
N GLY A 16 -12.75 12.08 11.75
CA GLY A 16 -11.94 13.25 11.41
C GLY A 16 -10.42 13.04 11.42
N ASN A 17 -9.92 11.87 11.85
CA ASN A 17 -8.51 11.51 11.70
C ASN A 17 -8.29 10.77 10.37
N CYS A 18 -7.82 11.51 9.35
CA CYS A 18 -7.58 10.99 8.01
C CYS A 18 -6.19 10.36 7.84
N TRP A 19 -5.29 10.46 8.81
CA TRP A 19 -3.90 9.98 8.67
C TRP A 19 -3.84 8.51 8.32
N ASP A 20 -4.67 7.68 8.96
CA ASP A 20 -4.74 6.24 8.71
C ASP A 20 -5.36 5.90 7.34
N ASN A 21 -6.24 6.75 6.82
CA ASN A 21 -6.93 6.53 5.54
C ASN A 21 -6.15 7.09 4.34
N SER A 22 -5.35 8.14 4.56
CA SER A 22 -4.66 8.88 3.51
C SER A 22 -3.77 8.01 2.60
N PRO A 23 -3.05 6.97 3.07
CA PRO A 23 -2.23 6.13 2.19
C PRO A 23 -3.11 5.28 1.25
N VAL A 24 -4.24 4.78 1.77
CA VAL A 24 -5.18 3.95 1.02
C VAL A 24 -5.92 4.78 -0.02
N GLU A 25 -6.36 6.01 0.33
CA GLU A 25 -6.96 6.94 -0.64
C GLU A 25 -5.97 7.28 -1.77
N ARG A 26 -4.71 7.54 -1.42
CA ARG A 26 -3.65 7.82 -2.39
C ARG A 26 -3.40 6.63 -3.31
N PHE A 27 -3.41 5.41 -2.79
CA PHE A 27 -3.31 4.18 -3.57
C PHE A 27 -4.44 4.09 -4.60
N PHE A 28 -5.70 4.18 -4.15
CA PHE A 28 -6.85 4.04 -5.04
C PHE A 28 -6.94 5.14 -6.09
N ARG A 29 -6.59 6.39 -5.72
CA ARG A 29 -6.50 7.49 -6.67
C ARG A 29 -5.53 7.13 -7.80
N SER A 30 -4.33 6.67 -7.44
CA SER A 30 -3.27 6.33 -8.40
C SER A 30 -3.69 5.16 -9.30
N PHE A 31 -4.28 4.11 -8.73
CA PHE A 31 -4.80 2.96 -9.49
C PHE A 31 -5.82 3.39 -10.54
N LYS A 32 -6.80 4.21 -10.14
CA LYS A 32 -7.86 4.69 -11.03
C LYS A 32 -7.33 5.58 -12.16
N THR A 33 -6.27 6.35 -11.91
CA THR A 33 -5.71 7.26 -12.92
C THR A 33 -4.67 6.62 -13.82
N GLU A 34 -3.86 5.70 -13.29
CA GLU A 34 -2.67 5.18 -13.98
C GLU A 34 -2.91 3.82 -14.63
N TRP A 35 -3.87 3.01 -14.14
CA TRP A 35 -4.01 1.61 -14.56
C TRP A 35 -5.43 1.24 -14.99
N MET A 36 -6.44 1.79 -14.32
CA MET A 36 -7.83 1.43 -14.62
C MET A 36 -8.28 2.01 -15.96
N PRO A 37 -8.84 1.20 -16.87
CA PRO A 37 -9.45 1.70 -18.10
C PRO A 37 -10.62 2.63 -17.79
N LYS A 38 -10.81 3.69 -18.61
CA LYS A 38 -11.93 4.63 -18.45
C LYS A 38 -13.30 3.97 -18.60
N SER A 39 -13.39 2.91 -19.41
CA SER A 39 -14.58 2.09 -19.61
C SER A 39 -14.82 1.08 -18.49
N GLY A 40 -13.88 0.94 -17.54
CA GLY A 40 -13.89 -0.14 -16.55
C GLY A 40 -13.48 -1.49 -17.14
N TYR A 41 -13.68 -2.54 -16.35
CA TYR A 41 -13.42 -3.94 -16.72
C TYR A 41 -14.71 -4.64 -17.12
N VAL A 42 -14.63 -5.55 -18.09
CA VAL A 42 -15.80 -6.26 -18.63
C VAL A 42 -16.24 -7.37 -17.67
N SER A 43 -15.30 -7.99 -16.95
CA SER A 43 -15.60 -9.05 -15.99
C SER A 43 -14.87 -8.85 -14.67
N PHE A 44 -15.39 -9.50 -13.62
CA PHE A 44 -14.71 -9.54 -12.33
C PHE A 44 -13.32 -10.18 -12.42
N ASN A 45 -13.17 -11.25 -13.21
CA ASN A 45 -11.90 -11.95 -13.36
C ASN A 45 -10.84 -11.04 -14.00
N GLU A 46 -11.21 -10.33 -15.06
CA GLU A 46 -10.34 -9.34 -15.70
C GLU A 46 -9.92 -8.25 -14.70
N GLY A 47 -10.88 -7.69 -13.96
CA GLY A 47 -10.58 -6.68 -12.94
C GLY A 47 -9.66 -7.21 -11.83
N ALA A 48 -9.90 -8.43 -11.35
CA ALA A 48 -9.06 -9.07 -10.34
C ALA A 48 -7.62 -9.26 -10.84
N GLN A 49 -7.45 -9.77 -12.06
CA GLN A 49 -6.13 -9.92 -12.70
C GLN A 49 -5.44 -8.58 -12.87
N ALA A 50 -6.14 -7.57 -13.39
CA ALA A 50 -5.58 -6.23 -13.58
C ALA A 50 -5.14 -5.59 -12.25
N ILE A 51 -5.93 -5.74 -11.18
CA ILE A 51 -5.58 -5.26 -9.83
C ILE A 51 -4.34 -6.00 -9.32
N THR A 52 -4.29 -7.32 -9.43
CA THR A 52 -3.13 -8.12 -9.00
C THR A 52 -1.87 -7.73 -9.76
N GLN A 53 -1.97 -7.52 -11.08
CA GLN A 53 -0.86 -7.06 -11.91
C GLN A 53 -0.40 -5.67 -11.49
N TYR A 54 -1.32 -4.72 -11.31
CA TYR A 54 -0.99 -3.38 -10.84
C TYR A 54 -0.23 -3.41 -9.52
N ILE A 55 -0.72 -4.15 -8.52
CA ILE A 55 -0.10 -4.21 -7.19
C ILE A 55 1.30 -4.84 -7.25
N ASN A 56 1.40 -6.04 -7.82
CA ASN A 56 2.62 -6.86 -7.72
C ASN A 56 3.67 -6.51 -8.76
N GLN A 57 3.26 -6.17 -9.97
CA GLN A 57 4.18 -5.98 -11.09
C GLN A 57 4.59 -4.52 -11.25
N TYR A 58 3.75 -3.56 -10.84
CA TYR A 58 4.02 -2.14 -11.04
C TYR A 58 4.12 -1.34 -9.73
N TYR A 59 3.03 -1.23 -8.96
CA TYR A 59 2.93 -0.34 -7.81
C TYR A 59 4.02 -0.62 -6.77
N ASN A 60 4.14 -1.86 -6.31
CA ASN A 60 5.10 -2.20 -5.26
C ASN A 60 6.56 -2.16 -5.76
N ARG A 61 6.79 -2.54 -7.02
CA ARG A 61 8.15 -2.72 -7.57
C ARG A 61 8.75 -1.44 -8.12
N TYR A 62 7.98 -0.65 -8.86
CA TYR A 62 8.53 0.39 -9.74
C TYR A 62 7.92 1.77 -9.52
N ARG A 63 6.70 1.88 -9.00
CA ARG A 63 6.03 3.18 -8.91
C ARG A 63 6.76 4.09 -7.91
N PRO A 64 7.24 5.28 -8.32
CA PRO A 64 7.93 6.19 -7.41
C PRO A 64 6.94 6.94 -6.50
N HIS A 65 7.32 7.13 -5.23
CA HIS A 65 6.53 7.89 -4.26
C HIS A 65 7.31 9.09 -3.72
N ALA A 66 6.76 10.30 -3.87
CA ALA A 66 7.39 11.52 -3.35
C ALA A 66 7.65 11.46 -1.84
N ASN A 67 6.72 10.87 -1.07
CA ASN A 67 6.88 10.67 0.38
C ASN A 67 8.03 9.72 0.74
N ASN A 68 8.43 8.84 -0.19
CA ASN A 68 9.52 7.89 -0.01
C ASN A 68 10.82 8.39 -0.67
N GLY A 69 10.92 9.69 -0.97
CA GLY A 69 12.08 10.25 -1.68
C GLY A 69 12.22 9.76 -3.12
N GLY A 70 11.11 9.36 -3.76
CA GLY A 70 11.08 8.82 -5.12
C GLY A 70 11.28 7.31 -5.20
N LEU A 71 11.50 6.62 -4.07
CA LEU A 71 11.63 5.16 -4.04
C LEU A 71 10.28 4.47 -4.26
N SER A 72 10.34 3.24 -4.77
CA SER A 72 9.18 2.35 -4.81
C SER A 72 8.83 1.85 -3.40
N PRO A 73 7.60 1.38 -3.18
CA PRO A 73 7.19 0.85 -1.87
C PRO A 73 8.13 -0.24 -1.34
N ILE A 74 8.52 -1.22 -2.17
CA ILE A 74 9.43 -2.29 -1.74
C ILE A 74 10.79 -1.72 -1.31
N MET A 75 11.38 -0.84 -2.12
CA MET A 75 12.68 -0.25 -1.78
C MET A 75 12.63 0.61 -0.51
N ALA A 76 11.51 1.30 -0.28
CA ALA A 76 11.31 2.08 0.92
C ALA A 76 11.20 1.19 2.18
N GLU A 77 10.46 0.08 2.10
CA GLU A 77 10.35 -0.92 3.17
C GLU A 77 11.69 -1.60 3.46
N GLU A 78 12.45 -1.96 2.43
CA GLU A 78 13.80 -2.54 2.58
C GLU A 78 14.74 -1.56 3.29
N LYS A 79 14.75 -0.29 2.86
CA LYS A 79 15.54 0.77 3.50
C LYS A 79 15.12 1.00 4.95
N PHE A 80 13.83 1.00 5.23
CA PHE A 80 13.31 1.13 6.60
C PHE A 80 13.73 -0.05 7.48
N GLY A 81 13.67 -1.28 6.96
CA GLY A 81 14.09 -2.49 7.66
C GLY A 81 15.58 -2.51 8.00
N LEU A 82 16.43 -2.02 7.10
CA LEU A 82 17.88 -1.85 7.35
C LEU A 82 18.13 -0.83 8.46
N THR A 83 17.54 0.36 8.34
CA THR A 83 17.70 1.46 9.31
C THR A 83 17.21 1.04 10.70
N SER A 84 16.09 0.33 10.78
CA SER A 84 15.51 -0.12 12.06
C SER A 84 16.41 -1.12 12.78
N LYS A 85 17.07 -2.02 12.04
CA LYS A 85 18.02 -2.99 12.60
C LYS A 85 19.28 -2.30 13.13
N GLU A 86 19.78 -1.29 12.43
CA GLU A 86 20.90 -0.48 12.90
C GLU A 86 20.55 0.19 14.23
N VAL A 87 19.43 0.91 14.32
CA VAL A 87 18.99 1.57 15.55
C VAL A 87 18.78 0.58 16.70
N ALA A 88 18.19 -0.58 16.44
CA ALA A 88 18.00 -1.62 17.46
C ALA A 88 19.33 -2.25 17.93
N SER A 89 20.38 -2.25 17.09
CA SER A 89 21.71 -2.76 17.45
C SER A 89 22.54 -1.79 18.28
N PHE A 90 22.16 -0.51 18.33
CA PHE A 90 22.77 0.50 19.20
C PHE A 90 22.14 0.52 20.62
N SER A 91 21.33 -0.47 20.97
CA SER A 91 20.78 -0.70 22.31
C SER A 91 21.31 -2.01 22.89
#